data_AF-A0AAU9RYC7-F1
#
_entry.id   AF-A0AAU9RYC7-F1
#
_cell.length_a   1.000
_cell.length_b   1.000
_cell.length_c   1.000
_cell.angle_alpha   90.00
_cell.angle_beta   90.00
_cell.angle_gamma   90.00
#
_symmetry.space_group_name_H-M   'P 1'
#
loop_
_entity.id
_entity.type
_entity.pdbx_description
1 polymer ?
#
loop_
_entity_poly.entity_id
_entity_poly.type
_entity_poly.pdbx_seq_one_letter_code
_entity_poly.pdbx_strand_id
1 'polypeptide(L)'
;MRIVIEFSEAVCKEDDSVAYGGLVKAPKVLADLVESVAGAVYIDMNFDLQRFWVIFRGLLEPIVTLDDLQQQPQPISMMFQLCHRHDKRIDIRYLKDGKSVVAGVYLNDEFFASGRAEHRDTAKLIAAKEAVRKLSECTPIAMVIDEGSVEVELDNAKMKLYEICSKKKWPKPIYRRISKQEEICLFS
;
A
#
# COMPACT_ATOMS: atom_id res chain seq x y z
N MET A 1 -15.78 12.05 -22.48
CA MET A 1 -16.48 10.78 -22.19
C MET A 1 -15.72 9.53 -22.67
N ARG A 2 -15.07 9.52 -23.85
CA ARG A 2 -14.29 8.36 -24.36
C ARG A 2 -13.26 7.80 -23.37
N ILE A 3 -12.44 8.66 -22.76
CA ILE A 3 -11.40 8.25 -21.80
C ILE A 3 -11.94 7.46 -20.60
N VAL A 4 -13.15 7.79 -20.12
CA VAL A 4 -13.76 7.10 -18.97
C VAL A 4 -14.28 5.72 -19.39
N ILE A 5 -14.84 5.61 -20.61
CA ILE A 5 -15.30 4.35 -21.18
C ILE A 5 -14.11 3.41 -21.40
N GLU A 6 -13.04 3.90 -22.03
CA GLU A 6 -11.82 3.13 -22.27
C GLU A 6 -11.16 2.69 -20.96
N PHE A 7 -11.13 3.56 -19.94
CA PHE A 7 -10.67 3.19 -18.61
C PHE A 7 -11.53 2.09 -17.98
N SER A 8 -12.85 2.23 -18.03
CA SER A 8 -13.77 1.23 -17.48
C SER A 8 -13.60 -0.12 -18.17
N GLU A 9 -13.48 -0.15 -19.49
CA GLU A 9 -13.24 -1.39 -20.25
C GLU A 9 -11.88 -2.01 -19.93
N ALA A 10 -10.85 -1.19 -19.70
CA ALA A 10 -9.52 -1.68 -19.33
C ALA A 10 -9.51 -2.29 -17.92
N VAL A 11 -10.17 -1.65 -16.95
CA VAL A 11 -10.30 -2.18 -15.58
C VAL A 11 -11.08 -3.49 -15.56
N CYS A 12 -12.15 -3.62 -16.36
CA CYS A 12 -12.91 -4.88 -16.45
C CYS A 12 -12.10 -6.07 -17.00
N LYS A 13 -10.92 -5.83 -17.60
CA LYS A 13 -10.04 -6.88 -18.12
C LYS A 13 -8.95 -7.27 -17.11
N GLU A 14 -8.86 -6.62 -15.96
CA GLU A 14 -7.94 -7.01 -14.91
C GLU A 14 -8.52 -8.20 -14.14
N ASP A 15 -7.71 -9.24 -13.93
CA ASP A 15 -8.16 -10.52 -13.36
C ASP A 15 -8.61 -10.40 -11.89
N ASP A 16 -8.07 -9.44 -11.12
CA ASP A 16 -8.39 -9.23 -9.71
C ASP A 16 -8.43 -7.74 -9.34
N SER A 17 -9.48 -7.34 -8.61
CA SER A 17 -9.49 -6.04 -7.91
C SER A 17 -8.50 -6.10 -6.75
N VAL A 18 -7.38 -5.40 -6.91
CA VAL A 18 -6.35 -5.29 -5.87
C VAL A 18 -6.52 -3.97 -5.13
N ALA A 19 -6.45 -4.03 -3.79
CA ALA A 19 -6.63 -2.88 -2.88
C ALA A 19 -5.69 -1.69 -3.16
N TYR A 20 -4.67 -1.93 -3.97
CA TYR A 20 -3.52 -1.08 -4.12
C TYR A 20 -3.39 -0.47 -5.52
N GLY A 21 -4.46 -0.60 -6.31
CA GLY A 21 -4.55 -0.13 -7.69
C GLY A 21 -3.98 -1.14 -8.67
N GLY A 22 -4.77 -1.48 -9.69
CA GLY A 22 -4.35 -2.37 -10.77
C GLY A 22 -3.23 -1.81 -11.64
N LEU A 23 -3.01 -2.44 -12.78
CA LEU A 23 -2.05 -2.00 -13.81
C LEU A 23 -2.59 -0.82 -14.63
N VAL A 24 -3.91 -0.65 -14.66
CA VAL A 24 -4.59 0.45 -15.37
C VAL A 24 -4.56 1.73 -14.54
N LYS A 25 -4.04 2.80 -15.14
CA LYS A 25 -4.00 4.13 -14.50
C LYS A 25 -5.35 4.83 -14.64
N ALA A 26 -5.93 5.23 -13.51
CA ALA A 26 -7.15 6.03 -13.49
C ALA A 26 -6.93 7.43 -14.12
N PRO A 27 -7.86 7.89 -14.98
CA PRO A 27 -7.86 9.26 -15.46
C PRO A 27 -8.02 10.26 -14.31
N LYS A 28 -7.15 11.27 -14.26
CA LYS A 28 -7.17 12.30 -13.20
C LYS A 28 -8.54 12.98 -13.04
N VAL A 29 -9.25 13.18 -14.15
CA VAL A 29 -10.59 13.81 -14.16
C VAL A 29 -11.62 13.09 -13.28
N LEU A 30 -11.46 11.78 -13.05
CA LEU A 30 -12.35 11.06 -12.13
C LEU A 30 -12.10 11.46 -10.68
N ALA A 31 -10.83 11.62 -10.28
CA ALA A 31 -10.48 12.13 -8.96
C ALA A 31 -10.97 13.57 -8.79
N ASP A 32 -10.71 14.44 -9.77
CA ASP A 32 -11.17 15.84 -9.74
C ASP A 32 -12.71 15.93 -9.59
N LEU A 33 -13.46 15.04 -10.26
CA LEU A 33 -14.92 14.97 -10.14
C LEU A 33 -15.36 14.54 -8.73
N VAL A 34 -14.80 13.45 -8.20
CA VAL A 34 -15.13 12.95 -6.86
C VAL A 34 -14.78 13.99 -5.79
N GLU A 35 -13.61 14.63 -5.90
CA GLU A 35 -13.18 15.73 -5.00
C GLU A 35 -14.11 16.93 -5.09
N SER A 36 -14.56 17.30 -6.29
CA SER A 36 -15.51 18.40 -6.48
C SER A 36 -16.87 18.12 -5.84
N VAL A 37 -17.39 16.89 -6.00
CA VAL A 37 -18.64 16.46 -5.34
C VAL A 37 -18.46 16.43 -3.83
N ALA A 38 -17.33 15.91 -3.34
CA ALA A 38 -17.01 15.92 -1.91
C ALA A 38 -17.02 17.34 -1.33
N GLY A 39 -16.35 18.28 -2.01
CA GLY A 39 -16.30 19.69 -1.61
C GLY A 39 -17.68 20.34 -1.60
N ALA A 40 -18.51 20.08 -2.62
CA ALA A 40 -19.86 20.61 -2.69
C ALA A 40 -20.75 20.10 -1.54
N VAL A 41 -20.74 18.80 -1.26
CA VAL A 41 -21.48 18.21 -0.13
C VAL A 41 -20.96 18.76 1.20
N TYR A 42 -19.65 18.89 1.36
CA TYR A 42 -19.06 19.41 2.60
C TYR A 42 -19.46 20.87 2.88
N ILE A 43 -19.53 21.71 1.84
CA ILE A 43 -20.01 23.10 1.95
C ILE A 43 -21.51 23.13 2.27
N ASP A 44 -22.33 22.31 1.61
CA ASP A 44 -23.79 22.24 1.84
C ASP A 44 -24.13 21.78 3.27
N MET A 45 -23.28 20.91 3.85
CA MET A 45 -23.37 20.49 5.25
C MET A 45 -22.83 21.53 6.24
N ASN A 46 -22.56 22.76 5.81
CA ASN A 46 -21.99 23.83 6.62
C ASN A 46 -20.72 23.37 7.36
N PHE A 47 -19.85 22.65 6.65
CA PHE A 47 -18.57 22.13 7.14
C PHE A 47 -18.69 21.06 8.26
N ASP A 48 -19.87 20.46 8.46
CA ASP A 48 -20.07 19.35 9.40
C ASP A 48 -19.52 18.04 8.83
N LEU A 49 -18.35 17.65 9.34
CA LEU A 49 -17.65 16.44 8.90
C LEU A 49 -18.42 15.15 9.25
N GLN A 50 -19.17 15.13 10.35
CA GLN A 50 -19.92 13.94 10.75
C GLN A 50 -21.09 13.70 9.79
N ARG A 51 -21.86 14.75 9.48
CA ARG A 51 -22.94 14.68 8.48
C ARG A 51 -22.41 14.38 7.08
N PHE A 52 -21.31 15.03 6.69
CA PHE A 52 -20.62 14.73 5.44
C PHE A 52 -20.28 13.25 5.35
N TRP A 53 -19.67 12.66 6.39
CA TRP A 53 -19.23 11.27 6.35
C TRP A 53 -20.39 10.29 6.26
N VAL A 54 -21.52 10.55 6.92
CA VAL A 54 -22.72 9.71 6.81
C VAL A 54 -23.24 9.66 5.36
N ILE A 55 -23.20 10.79 4.66
CA ILE A 55 -23.68 10.88 3.27
C ILE A 55 -22.64 10.31 2.30
N PHE A 56 -21.39 10.75 2.43
CA PHE A 56 -20.34 10.49 1.44
C PHE A 56 -19.81 9.06 1.50
N ARG A 57 -19.93 8.38 2.65
CA ARG A 57 -19.54 6.97 2.78
C ARG A 57 -20.26 6.08 1.78
N GLY A 58 -21.57 6.27 1.57
CA GLY A 58 -22.34 5.46 0.63
C GLY A 58 -21.85 5.58 -0.82
N LEU A 59 -21.21 6.69 -1.19
CA LEU A 59 -20.61 6.86 -2.51
C LEU A 59 -19.26 6.11 -2.65
N LEU A 60 -18.57 5.89 -1.54
CA LEU A 60 -17.25 5.27 -1.51
C LEU A 60 -17.30 3.75 -1.27
N GLU A 61 -18.47 3.19 -0.98
CA GLU A 61 -18.63 1.77 -0.73
C GLU A 61 -18.58 0.93 -2.03
N PRO A 62 -17.84 -0.20 -2.05
CA PRO A 62 -16.99 -0.71 -0.98
C PRO A 62 -15.67 0.08 -0.87
N ILE A 63 -15.36 0.58 0.34
CA ILE A 63 -14.11 1.29 0.59
C ILE A 63 -13.06 0.27 1.05
N VAL A 64 -11.86 0.37 0.48
CA VAL A 64 -10.72 -0.43 0.94
C VAL A 64 -10.44 -0.08 2.41
N THR A 65 -10.56 -1.07 3.29
CA THR A 65 -10.28 -0.95 4.72
C THR A 65 -8.81 -1.23 5.03
N LEU A 66 -8.40 -0.93 6.27
CA LEU A 66 -7.06 -1.29 6.73
C LEU A 66 -6.85 -2.81 6.72
N ASP A 67 -7.88 -3.57 7.09
CA ASP A 67 -7.82 -5.03 7.10
C ASP A 67 -7.63 -5.56 5.66
N ASP A 68 -8.32 -4.99 4.68
CA ASP A 68 -8.13 -5.33 3.26
C ASP A 68 -6.69 -5.06 2.78
N LEU A 69 -6.09 -3.93 3.20
CA LEU A 69 -4.70 -3.60 2.88
C LEU A 69 -3.70 -4.55 3.55
N GLN A 70 -4.01 -5.05 4.74
CA GLN A 70 -3.18 -6.04 5.44
C GLN A 70 -3.25 -7.41 4.77
N GLN A 71 -4.42 -7.80 4.25
CA GLN A 71 -4.59 -9.05 3.51
C GLN A 71 -3.97 -9.00 2.10
N GLN A 72 -3.95 -7.82 1.47
CA GLN A 72 -3.39 -7.62 0.14
C GLN A 72 -2.23 -6.61 0.14
N PRO A 73 -1.07 -6.96 0.74
CA PRO A 73 0.06 -6.05 0.80
C PRO A 73 0.56 -5.70 -0.60
N GLN A 74 0.87 -4.41 -0.80
CA GLN A 74 1.49 -3.91 -2.03
C GLN A 74 2.74 -4.75 -2.40
N PRO A 75 2.82 -5.31 -3.63
CA PRO A 75 3.92 -6.21 -4.02
C PRO A 75 5.30 -5.60 -3.84
N ILE A 76 5.43 -4.29 -4.07
CA ILE A 76 6.71 -3.58 -3.87
C ILE A 76 7.08 -3.58 -2.39
N SER A 77 6.15 -3.22 -1.51
CA SER A 77 6.38 -3.22 -0.05
C SER A 77 6.69 -4.63 0.46
N MET A 78 5.92 -5.62 0.02
CA MET A 78 6.11 -7.03 0.38
C MET A 78 7.49 -7.54 -0.07
N MET A 79 7.91 -7.22 -1.30
CA MET A 79 9.24 -7.56 -1.80
C MET A 79 10.35 -6.99 -0.90
N PHE A 80 10.26 -5.71 -0.54
CA PHE A 80 11.24 -5.07 0.35
C PHE A 80 11.26 -5.72 1.73
N GLN A 81 10.09 -6.02 2.31
CA GLN A 81 9.98 -6.69 3.59
C GLN A 81 10.62 -8.08 3.56
N LEU A 82 10.30 -8.90 2.55
CA LEU A 82 10.84 -10.25 2.40
C LEU A 82 12.37 -10.22 2.28
N CYS A 83 12.92 -9.36 1.43
CA CYS A 83 14.38 -9.30 1.26
C CYS A 83 15.11 -8.71 2.48
N HIS A 84 14.49 -7.78 3.21
CA HIS A 84 15.06 -7.25 4.44
C HIS A 84 15.24 -8.35 5.50
N ARG A 85 14.25 -9.25 5.64
CA ARG A 85 14.37 -10.40 6.56
C ARG A 85 15.50 -11.37 6.21
N HIS A 86 15.95 -11.38 4.96
CA HIS A 86 17.00 -12.26 4.47
C HIS A 86 18.35 -11.55 4.29
N ASP A 87 18.51 -10.33 4.80
CA ASP A 87 19.72 -9.50 4.69
C ASP A 87 20.22 -9.36 3.24
N LYS A 88 19.28 -9.32 2.27
CA LYS A 88 19.60 -9.15 0.85
C LYS A 88 19.48 -7.70 0.44
N ARG A 89 20.51 -7.18 -0.24
CA ARG A 89 20.47 -5.86 -0.88
C ARG A 89 19.60 -5.93 -2.14
N ILE A 90 18.51 -5.18 -2.16
CA ILE A 90 17.67 -5.02 -3.36
C ILE A 90 18.14 -3.81 -4.17
N ASP A 91 18.19 -3.99 -5.48
CA ASP A 91 18.27 -2.89 -6.44
C ASP A 91 17.22 -3.06 -7.55
N ILE A 92 16.67 -1.95 -8.03
CA ILE A 92 15.71 -1.94 -9.14
C ILE A 92 16.28 -1.09 -10.26
N ARG A 93 16.64 -1.75 -11.36
CA ARG A 93 17.23 -1.12 -12.54
C ARG A 93 16.21 -1.02 -13.66
N TYR A 94 16.39 -0.05 -14.53
CA TYR A 94 15.48 0.22 -15.63
C TYR A 94 16.22 0.21 -16.95
N LEU A 95 15.65 -0.46 -17.94
CA LEU A 95 16.10 -0.46 -19.33
C LEU A 95 14.96 0.05 -20.21
N LYS A 96 15.24 1.06 -21.04
CA LYS A 96 14.27 1.54 -22.03
C LYS A 96 14.38 0.67 -23.29
N ASP A 97 13.23 0.19 -23.75
CA ASP A 97 13.11 -0.65 -24.94
C ASP A 97 11.98 -0.13 -25.83
N GLY A 98 12.34 0.76 -26.76
CA GLY A 98 11.40 1.47 -27.62
C GLY A 98 10.41 2.33 -26.82
N LYS A 99 9.12 2.00 -26.95
CA LYS A 99 8.02 2.63 -26.20
C LYS A 99 7.80 2.03 -24.81
N SER A 100 8.44 0.90 -24.52
CA SER A 100 8.31 0.20 -23.25
C SER A 100 9.53 0.39 -22.35
N VAL A 101 9.33 0.12 -21.07
CA VAL A 101 10.38 0.10 -20.04
C VAL A 101 10.37 -1.28 -19.41
N VAL A 102 11.56 -1.84 -19.24
CA VAL A 102 11.80 -3.05 -18.47
C VAL A 102 12.36 -2.64 -17.11
N ALA A 103 11.70 -3.04 -16.04
CA ALA A 103 12.23 -2.95 -14.68
C ALA A 103 12.80 -4.32 -14.30
N GLY A 104 14.05 -4.36 -13.83
CA GLY A 104 14.71 -5.55 -13.31
C GLY A 104 14.97 -5.42 -11.82
N VAL A 105 14.61 -6.45 -11.05
CA VAL A 105 14.91 -6.60 -9.63
C VAL A 105 16.20 -7.42 -9.51
N TYR A 106 17.16 -6.89 -8.77
CA TYR A 106 18.45 -7.50 -8.51
C TYR A 106 18.62 -7.71 -7.01
N LEU A 107 19.07 -8.90 -6.61
CA LEU A 107 19.38 -9.25 -5.23
C LEU A 107 20.89 -9.48 -5.12
N ASN A 108 21.59 -8.69 -4.31
CA ASN A 108 23.06 -8.74 -4.20
C ASN A 108 23.74 -8.68 -5.58
N ASP A 109 23.25 -7.77 -6.44
CA ASP A 109 23.71 -7.56 -7.82
C ASP A 109 23.40 -8.70 -8.82
N GLU A 110 22.75 -9.78 -8.40
CA GLU A 110 22.28 -10.86 -9.27
C GLU A 110 20.85 -10.61 -9.77
N PHE A 111 20.60 -10.87 -11.05
CA PHE A 111 19.26 -10.72 -11.63
C PHE A 111 18.28 -11.73 -11.03
N PHE A 112 17.12 -11.25 -10.58
CA PHE A 112 16.14 -12.08 -9.90
C PHE A 112 14.78 -12.13 -10.63
N ALA A 113 14.22 -10.98 -10.97
CA ALA A 113 12.92 -10.87 -11.63
C ALA A 113 12.84 -9.63 -12.50
N SER A 114 11.88 -9.59 -13.42
CA SER A 114 11.64 -8.41 -14.26
C SER A 114 10.19 -8.22 -14.62
N GLY A 115 9.83 -6.99 -14.95
CA GLY A 115 8.52 -6.62 -15.48
C GLY A 115 8.68 -5.63 -16.63
N ARG A 116 7.79 -5.73 -17.61
CA ARG A 116 7.77 -4.85 -18.78
C ARG A 116 6.42 -4.17 -18.88
N ALA A 117 6.44 -2.86 -19.10
CA ALA A 117 5.23 -2.09 -19.38
C ALA A 117 5.58 -0.82 -20.16
N GLU A 118 4.57 -0.12 -20.67
CA GLU A 118 4.76 1.21 -21.26
C GLU A 118 5.20 2.25 -20.22
N HIS A 119 4.77 2.08 -18.98
CA HIS A 119 5.07 2.99 -17.88
C HIS A 119 6.01 2.38 -16.84
N ARG A 120 6.90 3.22 -16.31
CA ARG A 120 7.94 2.83 -15.35
C ARG A 120 7.37 2.20 -14.07
N ASP A 121 6.29 2.76 -13.53
CA ASP A 121 5.69 2.29 -12.28
C ASP A 121 4.97 0.95 -12.47
N THR A 122 4.27 0.78 -13.59
CA THR A 122 3.66 -0.50 -13.96
C THR A 122 4.72 -1.59 -14.17
N ALA A 123 5.83 -1.27 -14.87
CA ALA A 123 6.94 -2.20 -15.05
C ALA A 123 7.56 -2.62 -13.70
N LYS A 124 7.74 -1.65 -12.79
CA LYS A 124 8.22 -1.89 -11.42
C LYS A 124 7.27 -2.80 -10.63
N LEU A 125 5.95 -2.54 -10.70
CA LEU A 125 4.95 -3.32 -10.01
C LEU A 125 4.92 -4.77 -10.52
N ILE A 126 4.99 -4.99 -11.84
CA ILE A 126 5.07 -6.32 -12.43
C ILE A 126 6.35 -7.04 -11.98
N ALA A 127 7.50 -6.36 -12.01
CA ALA A 127 8.77 -6.93 -11.56
C ALA A 127 8.72 -7.34 -10.08
N ALA A 128 8.08 -6.52 -9.23
CA ALA A 128 7.90 -6.80 -7.81
C ALA A 128 6.93 -7.97 -7.59
N LYS A 129 5.81 -8.05 -8.32
CA LYS A 129 4.89 -9.21 -8.27
C LYS A 129 5.63 -10.51 -8.56
N GLU A 130 6.42 -10.52 -9.63
CA GLU A 130 7.21 -11.69 -10.01
C GLU A 130 8.29 -12.03 -8.97
N ALA A 131 8.94 -11.02 -8.39
CA ALA A 131 9.91 -11.23 -7.32
C ALA A 131 9.24 -11.84 -6.07
N VAL A 132 8.10 -11.31 -5.61
CA VAL A 132 7.36 -11.84 -4.46
C VAL A 132 6.93 -13.28 -4.69
N ARG A 133 6.46 -13.61 -5.90
CA ARG A 133 6.08 -14.98 -6.28
C ARG A 133 7.27 -15.93 -6.12
N LYS A 134 8.41 -15.60 -6.72
CA LYS A 134 9.65 -16.41 -6.63
C LYS A 134 10.16 -16.53 -5.19
N LEU A 135 10.11 -15.45 -4.41
CA LEU A 135 10.53 -15.46 -3.00
C LEU A 135 9.63 -16.38 -2.17
N SER A 136 8.33 -16.34 -2.40
CA SER A 136 7.34 -17.19 -1.73
C SER A 136 7.52 -18.68 -2.08
N GLU A 137 7.88 -18.99 -3.34
CA GLU A 137 8.15 -20.36 -3.79
C GLU A 137 9.47 -20.93 -3.24
N CYS A 138 10.47 -20.08 -2.96
CA CYS A 138 11.75 -20.49 -2.41
C CYS A 138 11.74 -20.73 -0.89
N THR A 139 10.63 -20.42 -0.21
CA THR A 139 10.44 -20.67 1.23
C THR A 139 9.27 -21.62 1.45
N PRO A 140 9.48 -22.89 1.85
CA PRO A 140 8.36 -23.69 2.29
C PRO A 140 7.85 -23.14 3.64
N ILE A 141 6.63 -22.62 3.62
CA ILE A 141 5.71 -22.43 4.76
C ILE A 141 6.25 -21.61 5.94
N ALA A 142 6.03 -20.29 5.89
CA ALA A 142 5.49 -19.52 7.01
C ALA A 142 5.02 -18.14 6.50
N MET A 143 3.89 -18.10 5.81
CA MET A 143 2.99 -16.95 5.93
C MET A 143 2.31 -17.03 7.30
N VAL A 144 3.10 -16.90 8.35
CA VAL A 144 2.61 -16.30 9.58
C VAL A 144 3.03 -14.85 9.43
N ILE A 145 2.05 -13.95 9.46
CA ILE A 145 2.31 -12.57 9.85
C ILE A 145 2.93 -12.72 11.24
N ASP A 146 4.26 -12.79 11.29
CA ASP A 146 4.99 -12.89 12.54
C ASP A 146 4.70 -11.60 13.29
N GLU A 147 3.84 -11.67 14.31
CA GLU A 147 3.66 -10.60 15.29
C GLU A 147 5.03 -10.12 15.81
N GLY A 148 6.05 -11.00 15.79
CA GLY A 148 7.44 -10.66 16.06
C GLY A 148 8.00 -9.58 15.14
N SER A 149 7.61 -9.49 13.88
CA SER A 149 8.13 -8.47 12.95
C SER A 149 7.66 -7.05 13.29
N VAL A 150 6.39 -6.90 13.70
CA VAL A 150 5.83 -5.63 14.17
C VAL A 150 6.42 -5.26 15.53
N GLU A 151 6.59 -6.24 16.43
CA GLU A 151 7.25 -6.01 17.72
C GLU A 151 8.71 -5.56 17.55
N VAL A 152 9.45 -6.17 16.63
CA VAL A 152 10.85 -5.81 16.31
C VAL A 152 10.96 -4.40 15.72
N GLU A 153 10.08 -4.01 14.79
CA GLU A 153 10.06 -2.64 14.26
C GLU A 153 9.68 -1.60 15.33
N LEU A 154 8.70 -1.93 16.19
CA LEU A 154 8.24 -1.06 17.26
C LEU A 154 9.33 -0.85 18.33
N ASP A 155 10.10 -1.87 18.66
CA ASP A 155 11.22 -1.76 19.59
C ASP A 155 12.41 -0.97 19.01
N ASN A 156 12.70 -1.11 17.72
CA ASN A 156 13.68 -0.26 17.04
C ASN A 156 13.27 1.22 17.05
N ALA A 157 11.98 1.51 16.82
CA ALA A 157 11.43 2.86 16.90
C ALA A 157 11.50 3.45 18.33
N LYS A 158 11.19 2.64 19.36
CA LYS A 158 11.36 3.06 20.77
C LYS A 158 12.80 3.43 21.09
N MET A 159 13.78 2.62 20.65
CA MET A 159 15.20 2.90 20.90
C MET A 159 15.64 4.23 20.27
N LYS A 160 15.28 4.48 19.01
CA LYS A 160 15.58 5.75 18.34
C LYS A 160 14.95 6.94 19.07
N LEU A 161 13.71 6.80 19.55
CA LEU A 161 13.05 7.87 20.29
C LEU A 161 13.74 8.15 21.63
N TYR A 162 14.18 7.11 22.35
CA TYR A 162 14.98 7.28 23.57
C TYR A 162 16.29 8.04 23.32
N GLU A 163 16.97 7.75 22.23
CA GLU A 163 18.20 8.45 21.84
C GLU A 163 17.94 9.95 21.61
N ILE A 164 16.85 10.28 20.91
CA ILE A 164 16.44 11.67 20.66
C ILE A 164 16.08 12.38 21.97
N CYS A 165 15.25 11.76 22.81
CA CYS A 165 14.86 12.33 24.10
C CYS A 165 16.08 12.61 24.99
N SER A 166 17.06 11.70 25.01
CA SER A 166 18.30 11.87 25.77
C SER A 166 19.13 13.04 25.25
N LYS A 167 19.32 13.14 23.93
CA LYS A 167 20.04 14.26 23.28
C LYS A 167 19.37 15.61 23.52
N LYS A 168 18.04 15.64 23.55
CA LYS A 168 17.23 16.86 23.75
C LYS A 168 16.90 17.17 25.21
N LYS A 169 17.34 16.33 26.16
CA LYS A 169 16.98 16.40 27.58
C LYS A 169 15.47 16.42 27.84
N TRP A 170 14.71 15.70 27.01
CA TRP A 170 13.28 15.54 27.19
C TRP A 170 12.97 14.37 28.13
N PRO A 171 11.84 14.42 28.85
CA PRO A 171 11.39 13.28 29.64
C PRO A 171 11.20 12.04 28.76
N LYS A 172 11.47 10.87 29.33
CA LYS A 172 11.34 9.60 28.62
C LYS A 172 9.87 9.31 28.29
N PRO A 173 9.56 8.87 27.06
CA PRO A 173 8.19 8.53 26.68
C PRO A 173 7.70 7.29 27.46
N ILE A 174 6.41 7.29 27.79
CA ILE A 174 5.72 6.16 28.43
C ILE A 174 4.81 5.53 27.39
N TYR A 175 4.95 4.24 27.17
CA TYR A 175 4.14 3.50 26.20
C TYR A 175 3.07 2.67 26.93
N ARG A 176 1.85 2.67 26.42
CA ARG A 176 0.77 1.77 26.86
C ARG A 176 0.28 0.99 25.65
N ARG A 177 0.28 -0.35 25.73
CA ARG A 177 -0.32 -1.21 24.73
C ARG A 177 -1.84 -1.15 24.93
N ILE A 178 -2.57 -0.72 23.90
CA ILE A 178 -4.04 -0.77 23.90
C ILE A 178 -4.40 -2.09 23.22
N SER A 179 -4.77 -3.10 23.99
CA SER A 179 -5.42 -4.30 23.45
C SER A 179 -6.83 -3.91 23.02
N LYS A 180 -7.16 -4.08 21.73
CA LYS A 180 -8.55 -4.00 21.27
C LYS A 180 -9.29 -5.21 21.84
N GLN A 181 -9.86 -5.07 23.03
CA GLN A 181 -10.94 -5.93 23.49
C GLN A 181 -12.21 -5.42 22.80
N GLU A 182 -13.03 -6.33 22.28
CA GLU A 182 -14.33 -6.09 21.66
C GLU A 182 -15.11 -4.94 22.31
N GLU A 183 -15.24 -3.80 21.61
CA GLU A 183 -16.37 -2.88 21.84
C GLU A 183 -17.48 -3.29 20.87
N ILE A 184 -18.20 -4.33 21.29
CA ILE A 184 -19.62 -4.45 20.98
C ILE A 184 -20.27 -3.21 21.60
N CYS A 185 -20.88 -2.38 20.77
CA CYS A 185 -21.75 -1.30 21.20
C CYS A 185 -22.79 -1.84 22.20
N LEU A 186 -22.61 -1.56 23.50
CA LEU A 186 -23.70 -1.59 24.46
C LEU A 186 -24.12 -0.15 24.70
N PHE A 187 -25.17 0.24 23.96
CA PHE A 187 -25.99 1.39 24.29
C PHE A 187 -26.62 1.18 25.68
N SER A 188 -26.46 2.16 26.56
CA SER A 188 -27.45 2.52 27.57
C SER A 188 -27.52 4.03 27.68
#